data_AF-A0A2Z6P2Z1-F1
#
_entry.id   AF-A0A2Z6P2Z1-F1
#
_cell.length_a   1.000
_cell.length_b   1.000
_cell.length_c   1.000
_cell.angle_alpha   90.00
_cell.angle_beta   90.00
_cell.angle_gamma   90.00
#
_symmetry.space_group_name_H-M   'P 1'
#
loop_
_entity.id
_entity.type
_entity.pdbx_description
1 polymer ?
#
loop_
_entity_poly.entity_id
_entity_poly.type
_entity_poly.pdbx_seq_one_letter_code
_entity_poly.pdbx_strand_id
1 'polypeptide(L)'
;MAPFEDTLPGHGLVFIFTPVKGIQGTSSAQHLGLFNLTNNGNSNNHVFGVEFDVFMNQEFDDINNNHVGIDINSLKSYVSHDVGFWSDDEKSEKDKIFKKLKLNNGENYQVWIDYEDSLINVTLAKLAQQVN
;
A
#
# COMPACT_ATOMS: atom_id res chain seq x y z
N MET A 1 0.76 7.39 -8.11
CA MET A 1 -0.49 7.48 -8.93
C MET A 1 -0.82 8.94 -9.15
N ALA A 2 -1.13 9.36 -10.38
CA ALA A 2 -1.42 10.76 -10.66
C ALA A 2 -2.93 11.04 -10.52
N PRO A 3 -3.34 12.06 -9.75
CA PRO A 3 -4.73 12.45 -9.68
C PRO A 3 -5.19 13.05 -11.02
N PHE A 4 -6.48 12.90 -11.33
CA PHE A 4 -7.12 13.51 -12.49
C PHE A 4 -8.29 14.37 -12.01
N GLU A 5 -8.51 15.53 -12.64
CA GLU A 5 -9.62 16.42 -12.25
C GLU A 5 -10.97 15.71 -12.42
N ASP A 6 -11.91 16.03 -11.55
CA ASP A 6 -13.28 15.48 -11.51
C ASP A 6 -13.36 13.95 -11.44
N THR A 7 -12.29 13.27 -11.05
CA THR A 7 -12.23 11.81 -10.91
C THR A 7 -11.81 11.42 -9.49
N LEU A 8 -12.54 10.48 -8.89
CA LEU A 8 -12.13 9.93 -7.60
C LEU A 8 -10.83 9.12 -7.80
N PRO A 9 -9.74 9.45 -7.08
CA PRO A 9 -8.51 8.68 -7.17
C PRO A 9 -8.72 7.30 -6.55
N GLY A 10 -8.24 6.24 -7.19
CA GLY A 10 -8.35 4.92 -6.62
C GLY A 10 -8.20 3.75 -7.60
N HIS A 11 -8.11 2.53 -7.09
CA HIS A 11 -8.12 2.22 -5.64
C HIS A 11 -6.72 2.13 -5.04
N GLY A 12 -5.76 1.56 -5.76
CA GLY A 12 -4.39 1.46 -5.30
C GLY A 12 -3.54 0.66 -6.26
N LEU A 13 -2.39 0.23 -5.77
CA LEU A 13 -1.51 -0.72 -6.45
C LEU A 13 -1.09 -1.79 -5.45
N VAL A 14 -0.96 -3.03 -5.90
CA VAL A 14 -0.45 -4.12 -5.07
C VAL A 14 0.69 -4.85 -5.77
N PHE A 15 1.74 -5.15 -5.01
CA PHE A 15 2.79 -6.08 -5.40
C PHE A 15 2.44 -7.47 -4.85
N ILE A 16 2.43 -8.50 -5.72
CA ILE A 16 1.81 -9.80 -5.40
C ILE A 16 2.79 -10.97 -5.46
N PHE A 17 2.65 -11.89 -4.50
CA PHE A 17 3.19 -13.24 -4.55
C PHE A 17 2.02 -14.25 -4.50
N THR A 18 1.92 -15.11 -5.51
CA THR A 18 0.82 -16.05 -5.69
C THR A 18 1.30 -17.38 -6.28
N PRO A 19 0.69 -18.53 -5.93
CA PRO A 19 1.08 -19.85 -6.45
C PRO A 19 0.70 -20.06 -7.92
N VAL A 20 -0.12 -19.18 -8.50
CA VAL A 20 -0.62 -19.30 -9.88
C VAL A 20 -0.24 -18.07 -10.70
N LYS A 21 -0.12 -18.25 -12.02
CA LYS A 21 0.13 -17.14 -12.94
C LYS A 21 -1.16 -16.38 -13.22
N GLY A 22 -1.05 -15.05 -13.27
CA GLY A 22 -2.17 -14.17 -13.61
C GLY A 22 -3.10 -13.88 -12.44
N ILE A 23 -4.23 -13.24 -12.76
CA ILE A 23 -5.19 -12.70 -11.78
C ILE A 23 -6.61 -13.23 -12.04
N GLN A 24 -6.74 -14.46 -12.54
CA GLN A 24 -8.04 -15.03 -12.83
C GLN A 24 -8.83 -15.22 -11.53
N GLY A 25 -10.08 -14.73 -11.51
CA GLY A 25 -10.91 -14.77 -10.31
C GLY A 25 -10.64 -13.62 -9.34
N THR A 26 -9.97 -12.55 -9.75
CA THR A 26 -9.94 -11.28 -8.99
C THR A 26 -10.89 -10.26 -9.61
N SER A 27 -11.20 -9.21 -8.87
CA SER A 27 -12.05 -8.10 -9.33
C SER A 27 -11.32 -6.76 -9.19
N SER A 28 -11.75 -5.78 -9.99
CA SER A 28 -11.21 -4.42 -9.99
C SER A 28 -11.70 -3.59 -8.81
N ALA A 29 -11.40 -2.29 -8.86
CA ALA A 29 -11.82 -1.29 -7.87
C ALA A 29 -11.29 -1.63 -6.47
N GLN A 30 -12.15 -1.68 -5.47
CA GLN A 30 -11.78 -1.89 -4.07
C GLN A 30 -11.04 -3.20 -3.81
N HIS A 31 -11.12 -4.18 -4.73
CA HIS A 31 -10.43 -5.44 -4.57
C HIS A 31 -9.02 -5.47 -5.16
N LEU A 32 -8.51 -4.32 -5.64
CA LEU A 32 -7.15 -4.10 -6.14
C LEU A 32 -6.68 -5.04 -7.26
N GLY A 33 -7.59 -5.81 -7.89
CA GLY A 33 -7.21 -6.90 -8.77
C GLY A 33 -6.54 -8.07 -8.05
N LEU A 34 -6.66 -8.16 -6.72
CA LEU A 34 -6.04 -9.14 -5.84
C LEU A 34 -7.01 -10.25 -5.42
N PHE A 35 -8.22 -9.87 -5.04
CA PHE A 35 -9.26 -10.78 -4.55
C PHE A 35 -10.62 -10.47 -5.19
N ASN A 36 -11.66 -11.17 -4.76
CA ASN A 36 -13.06 -10.92 -5.04
C ASN A 36 -13.92 -11.27 -3.81
N LEU A 37 -15.22 -10.98 -3.87
CA LEU A 37 -16.15 -11.23 -2.76
C LEU A 37 -16.23 -12.70 -2.27
N THR A 38 -15.84 -13.66 -3.10
CA THR A 38 -15.93 -15.11 -2.80
C THR A 38 -14.61 -15.71 -2.32
N ASN A 39 -13.47 -15.07 -2.58
CA ASN A 39 -12.14 -15.59 -2.21
C ASN A 39 -11.37 -14.69 -1.23
N ASN A 40 -11.89 -13.49 -0.93
CA ASN A 40 -11.37 -12.61 0.11
C ASN A 40 -11.50 -13.29 1.48
N GLY A 41 -10.37 -13.49 2.16
CA GLY A 41 -10.30 -14.20 3.44
C GLY A 41 -10.17 -15.72 3.33
N ASN A 42 -10.09 -16.29 2.12
CA ASN A 42 -9.91 -17.73 1.94
C ASN A 42 -8.44 -18.12 2.12
N SER A 43 -8.11 -18.77 3.24
CA SER A 43 -6.73 -19.21 3.56
C SER A 43 -6.12 -20.20 2.55
N ASN A 44 -6.93 -20.82 1.68
CA ASN A 44 -6.44 -21.74 0.64
C ASN A 44 -5.98 -21.01 -0.65
N ASN A 45 -6.16 -19.69 -0.76
CA ASN A 45 -5.69 -18.96 -1.94
C ASN A 45 -4.16 -18.80 -1.94
N HIS A 46 -3.51 -18.80 -0.77
CA HIS A 46 -2.07 -18.65 -0.57
C HIS A 46 -1.49 -17.41 -1.26
N VAL A 47 -2.22 -16.29 -1.20
CA VAL A 47 -1.84 -15.02 -1.81
C VAL A 47 -1.26 -14.09 -0.75
N PHE A 48 -0.11 -13.53 -1.07
CA PHE A 48 0.53 -12.45 -0.32
C PHE A 48 0.55 -11.18 -1.16
N GLY A 49 0.26 -10.04 -0.54
CA GLY A 49 0.27 -8.71 -1.17
C GLY A 49 0.95 -7.66 -0.31
N VAL A 50 1.64 -6.72 -0.96
CA VAL A 50 1.98 -5.42 -0.38
C VAL A 50 1.19 -4.35 -1.12
N GLU A 51 0.18 -3.80 -0.47
CA GLU A 51 -0.73 -2.82 -1.05
C GLU A 51 -0.30 -1.39 -0.75
N PHE A 52 -0.59 -0.50 -1.70
CA PHE A 52 -0.43 0.95 -1.63
C PHE A 52 -1.79 1.55 -1.93
N ASP A 53 -2.64 1.61 -0.90
CA ASP A 53 -4.04 1.99 -1.03
C ASP A 53 -4.23 3.51 -0.87
N VAL A 54 -5.04 4.08 -1.77
CA VAL A 54 -5.38 5.51 -1.82
C VAL A 54 -6.87 5.79 -1.70
N PHE A 55 -7.63 4.77 -1.31
CA PHE A 55 -9.05 4.80 -1.01
C PHE A 55 -9.29 4.19 0.38
N MET A 56 -10.41 4.53 1.03
CA MET A 56 -10.75 3.94 2.33
C MET A 56 -12.00 3.10 2.16
N ASN A 57 -11.83 1.79 2.26
CA ASN A 57 -12.85 0.77 2.21
C ASN A 57 -13.17 0.28 3.63
N GLN A 58 -14.34 0.69 4.15
CA GLN A 58 -14.79 0.33 5.50
C GLN A 58 -14.98 -1.19 5.65
N GLU A 59 -15.37 -1.87 4.58
CA GLU A 59 -15.54 -3.31 4.54
C GLU A 59 -14.24 -4.12 4.71
N PHE A 60 -13.08 -3.48 4.55
CA PHE A 60 -11.75 -4.09 4.71
C PHE A 60 -10.99 -3.58 5.94
N ASP A 61 -11.66 -2.78 6.79
CA ASP A 61 -11.07 -2.17 7.99
C ASP A 61 -9.86 -1.26 7.70
N ASP A 62 -9.86 -0.57 6.56
CA ASP A 62 -8.82 0.38 6.20
C ASP A 62 -8.64 1.47 7.26
N ILE A 63 -7.38 1.75 7.60
CA ILE A 63 -7.05 2.76 8.60
C ILE A 63 -7.28 4.20 8.11
N ASN A 64 -7.22 4.41 6.79
CA ASN A 64 -7.52 5.66 6.08
C ASN A 64 -7.33 5.45 4.56
N ASN A 65 -7.48 6.53 3.79
CA ASN A 65 -7.35 6.55 2.33
C ASN A 65 -5.93 6.81 1.80
N ASN A 66 -4.88 6.51 2.57
CA ASN A 66 -3.49 6.70 2.18
C ASN A 66 -2.56 5.88 3.08
N HIS A 67 -2.50 4.57 2.83
CA HIS A 67 -1.75 3.64 3.65
C HIS A 67 -0.98 2.61 2.82
N VAL A 68 0.00 1.97 3.47
CA VAL A 68 0.65 0.76 2.96
C VAL A 68 0.18 -0.41 3.83
N GLY A 69 -0.18 -1.51 3.19
CA GLY A 69 -0.74 -2.69 3.83
C GLY A 69 0.00 -3.97 3.46
N ILE A 70 -0.04 -4.95 4.37
CA ILE A 70 0.40 -6.32 4.12
C ILE A 70 -0.82 -7.23 4.12
N ASP A 71 -1.12 -7.78 2.94
CA ASP A 71 -2.28 -8.64 2.73
C ASP A 71 -1.87 -10.11 2.76
N ILE A 72 -2.60 -10.89 3.56
CA ILE A 72 -2.43 -12.34 3.65
C ILE A 72 -3.79 -12.99 3.42
N ASN A 73 -3.99 -13.48 2.20
CA ASN A 73 -5.22 -14.13 1.74
C ASN A 73 -6.51 -13.27 1.82
N SER A 74 -6.40 -11.98 2.16
CA SER A 74 -7.51 -11.06 2.47
C SER A 74 -7.09 -9.61 2.19
N LEU A 75 -8.04 -8.76 1.77
CA LEU A 75 -7.90 -7.29 1.66
C LEU A 75 -7.97 -6.60 3.02
N LYS A 76 -8.50 -7.27 4.04
CA LYS A 76 -8.25 -6.84 5.40
C LYS A 76 -6.78 -7.09 5.73
N SER A 77 -6.00 -6.03 5.58
CA SER A 77 -4.56 -5.98 5.87
C SER A 77 -4.24 -6.64 7.22
N TYR A 78 -3.24 -7.53 7.23
CA TYR A 78 -2.70 -8.12 8.45
C TYR A 78 -2.02 -7.04 9.32
N VAL A 79 -1.35 -6.09 8.67
CA VAL A 79 -0.83 -4.86 9.26
C VAL A 79 -0.85 -3.76 8.22
N SER A 80 -1.20 -2.55 8.63
CA SER A 80 -1.18 -1.36 7.77
C SER A 80 -0.59 -0.16 8.51
N HIS A 81 -0.05 0.79 7.76
CA HIS A 81 0.59 1.98 8.32
C HIS A 81 0.36 3.22 7.44
N ASP A 82 0.22 4.38 8.07
CA ASP A 82 0.24 5.68 7.39
C ASP A 82 1.52 5.80 6.55
N VAL A 83 1.39 6.32 5.33
CA VAL A 83 2.54 6.60 4.49
C VAL A 83 3.26 7.86 4.98
N GLY A 84 4.53 7.73 5.33
CA GLY A 84 5.31 8.85 5.84
C GLY A 84 6.70 8.45 6.31
N PHE A 85 7.44 9.41 6.84
CA PHE A 85 8.74 9.18 7.46
C PHE A 85 8.89 10.02 8.73
N TRP A 86 9.69 9.53 9.68
CA TRP A 86 10.06 10.29 10.85
C TRP A 86 11.26 11.16 10.52
N SER A 87 11.16 12.46 10.80
CA SER A 87 12.30 13.39 10.74
C SER A 87 12.57 13.96 12.12
N ASP A 88 13.83 14.26 12.40
CA ASP A 88 14.20 15.01 13.60
C ASP A 88 13.62 16.44 13.50
N ASP A 89 13.16 16.97 14.63
CA ASP A 89 12.78 18.39 14.73
C ASP A 89 14.07 19.21 14.81
N GLU A 90 14.29 20.11 13.84
CA GLU A 90 15.45 21.02 13.84
C GLU A 90 15.52 21.89 15.11
N LYS A 91 14.42 21.99 15.87
CA LYS A 91 14.30 22.80 17.10
C LYS A 91 14.36 21.98 18.40
N SER A 92 14.37 20.65 18.32
CA SER A 92 14.28 19.77 19.49
C SER A 92 14.85 18.38 19.17
N GLU A 93 16.06 18.07 19.65
CA GLU A 93 16.68 16.73 19.49
C GLU A 93 15.88 15.59 20.15
N LYS A 94 14.77 15.89 20.85
CA LYS A 94 14.02 14.92 21.67
C LYS A 94 12.71 14.44 21.03
N ASP A 95 12.19 15.14 20.02
CA ASP A 95 10.89 14.81 19.43
C ASP A 95 11.03 14.53 17.94
N LYS A 96 10.86 13.27 17.54
CA LYS A 96 10.71 12.92 16.13
C LYS A 96 9.32 13.36 15.66
N ILE A 97 9.24 14.03 14.52
CA ILE A 97 7.98 14.44 13.90
C ILE A 97 7.70 13.50 12.73
N PHE A 98 6.51 12.88 12.73
CA PHE A 98 6.06 12.08 11.59
C PHE A 98 5.59 13.00 10.46
N LYS A 99 6.28 12.97 9.33
CA LYS A 99 5.94 13.68 8.11
C LYS A 99 5.15 12.75 7.18
N LYS A 100 3.85 13.00 7.07
CA LYS A 100 2.96 12.27 6.17
C LYS A 100 3.33 12.52 4.70
N LEU A 101 3.26 11.47 3.91
CA LEU A 101 3.38 11.49 2.46
C LEU A 101 2.02 11.16 1.84
N LYS A 102 1.80 11.56 0.59
CA LYS A 102 0.54 11.29 -0.14
C LYS A 102 0.85 10.49 -1.40
N LEU A 103 0.33 9.27 -1.52
CA LEU A 103 0.64 8.34 -2.62
C LEU A 103 0.00 8.76 -3.96
N ASN A 104 -1.20 9.33 -3.93
CA ASN A 104 -1.94 9.81 -5.10
C ASN A 104 -1.67 11.29 -5.42
N ASN A 105 -0.39 11.70 -5.40
CA ASN A 105 0.02 13.07 -5.68
C ASN A 105 0.75 13.24 -7.03
N GLY A 106 0.87 12.18 -7.84
CA GLY A 106 1.59 12.21 -9.12
C GLY A 106 3.12 12.20 -9.01
N GLU A 107 3.69 12.17 -7.81
CA GLU A 107 5.13 12.03 -7.63
C GLU A 107 5.58 10.57 -7.82
N ASN A 108 6.85 10.41 -8.19
CA ASN A 108 7.49 9.11 -8.27
C ASN A 108 8.03 8.71 -6.90
N TYR A 109 7.77 7.46 -6.52
CA TYR A 109 8.29 6.87 -5.31
C TYR A 109 9.10 5.61 -5.65
N GLN A 110 10.17 5.39 -4.91
CA GLN A 110 10.91 4.14 -4.90
C GLN A 110 10.48 3.32 -3.68
N VAL A 111 10.20 2.04 -3.92
CA VAL A 111 9.79 1.09 -2.89
C VAL A 111 10.84 -0.02 -2.83
N TRP A 112 11.22 -0.41 -1.62
CA TRP A 112 11.93 -1.65 -1.33
C TRP A 112 11.03 -2.56 -0.50
N ILE A 113 10.94 -3.83 -0.90
CA ILE A 113 10.21 -4.88 -0.19
C ILE A 113 11.24 -5.97 0.09
N ASP A 114 11.74 -5.98 1.33
CA ASP A 114 12.78 -6.90 1.77
C ASP A 114 12.18 -8.02 2.60
N TYR A 115 12.62 -9.25 2.37
CA TYR A 115 12.21 -10.44 3.11
C TYR A 115 13.43 -11.20 3.61
N GLU A 116 13.54 -11.36 4.92
CA GLU A 116 14.59 -12.13 5.59
C GLU A 116 14.03 -12.76 6.87
N ASP A 117 14.25 -14.06 7.09
CA ASP A 117 13.84 -14.78 8.32
C ASP A 117 12.39 -14.53 8.77
N SER A 118 11.44 -14.53 7.82
CA SER A 118 10.01 -14.25 8.07
C SER A 118 9.68 -12.81 8.47
N LEU A 119 10.65 -11.90 8.41
CA LEU A 119 10.44 -10.47 8.54
C LEU A 119 10.26 -9.85 7.15
N ILE A 120 9.21 -9.04 7.00
CA ILE A 120 8.96 -8.24 5.81
C ILE A 120 9.13 -6.77 6.19
N ASN A 121 10.04 -6.09 5.50
CA ASN A 121 10.23 -4.65 5.62
C ASN A 121 9.80 -3.98 4.32
N VAL A 122 8.91 -2.99 4.44
CA VAL A 122 8.50 -2.16 3.31
C VAL A 122 9.02 -0.75 3.55
N THR A 123 9.92 -0.29 2.67
CA THR A 123 10.50 1.05 2.74
C THR A 123 10.07 1.84 1.52
N LEU A 124 9.64 3.08 1.73
CA LEU A 124 9.23 4.01 0.68
C LEU A 124 10.08 5.29 0.75
N ALA A 125 10.54 5.77 -0.41
CA ALA A 125 11.17 7.08 -0.53
C ALA A 125 10.63 7.84 -1.75
N LYS A 126 10.54 9.16 -1.66
CA LYS A 126 10.33 10.00 -2.85
C LYS A 126 11.57 9.93 -3.73
N LEU A 127 11.37 9.69 -5.03
CA LEU A 127 12.44 9.82 -6.01
C LEU A 127 12.70 11.32 -6.23
N ALA A 128 13.91 11.79 -5.91
CA ALA A 128 14.30 13.15 -6.24
C ALA A 128 14.22 13.35 -7.76
N GLN A 129 13.57 14.42 -8.21
CA GLN A 129 13.65 14.83 -9.61
C GLN A 129 15.12 15.16 -9.90
N GLN A 130 15.74 14.48 -10.88
CA GLN A 130 17.00 14.97 -11.43
C GLN A 130 16.73 16.36 -11.99
N VAL A 131 17.36 17.37 -11.39
CA VAL A 131 17.42 18.71 -11.99
C VAL A 131 18.36 18.57 -13.20
N ASN A 132 17.77 18.60 -14.39
CA ASN A 132 18.52 18.70 -15.65
C ASN A 132 18.98 20.15 -15.87
#